data_AF-A0A2V6UUT1-F1
#
_entry.id   AF-A0A2V6UUT1-F1
#
_cell.length_a   1.000
_cell.length_b   1.000
_cell.length_c   1.000
_cell.angle_alpha   90.00
_cell.angle_beta   90.00
_cell.angle_gamma   90.00
#
_symmetry.space_group_name_H-M   'P 1'
#
loop_
_entity.id
_entity.type
_entity.pdbx_description
1 polymer ?
#
loop_
_entity_poly.entity_id
_entity_poly.type
_entity_poly.pdbx_seq_one_letter_code
_entity_poly.pdbx_strand_id
1 'polypeptide(L)'
;MTTIAQRAGLGVLLIAAVGSGSTAIARAEAPRTFLGACYCRAGETLSCTNDLSERDCRRRCDEALCDDWFWKERLPCWNWGYGG
;
A
#
# COMPACT_ATOMS: atom_id res chain seq x y z
N MET A 1 10.42 44.58 48.92
CA MET A 1 11.44 45.65 49.04
C MET A 1 12.75 44.97 48.66
N THR A 2 13.47 45.22 47.57
CA THR A 2 13.69 46.47 46.82
C THR A 2 14.21 46.12 45.40
N THR A 3 13.79 46.97 44.46
CA THR A 3 14.11 47.19 43.05
C THR A 3 15.59 47.27 42.65
N ILE A 4 15.93 46.81 41.43
CA ILE A 4 16.93 47.34 40.45
C ILE A 4 16.43 46.83 39.06
N ALA A 5 15.71 47.59 38.20
CA ALA A 5 16.13 48.65 37.27
C ALA A 5 17.24 48.22 36.27
N GLN A 6 16.88 47.66 35.11
CA GLN A 6 16.65 48.31 33.79
C GLN A 6 17.88 48.57 32.91
N ARG A 7 17.75 48.06 31.66
CA ARG A 7 18.27 48.58 30.37
C ARG A 7 19.76 48.39 30.06
N ALA A 8 20.03 47.61 29.00
CA ALA A 8 20.30 48.12 27.64
C ALA A 8 20.97 47.02 26.80
N GLY A 9 20.59 46.91 25.54
CA GLY A 9 21.30 46.06 24.59
C GLY A 9 20.38 45.41 23.57
N LEU A 10 19.80 46.23 22.68
CA LEU A 10 19.28 45.77 21.40
C LEU A 10 20.41 45.05 20.65
N GLY A 11 20.35 43.71 20.63
CA GLY A 11 21.17 42.88 19.76
C GLY A 11 20.25 42.18 18.76
N VAL A 12 19.88 42.90 17.69
CA VAL A 12 19.28 42.29 16.51
C VAL A 12 20.32 41.38 15.88
N LEU A 13 20.05 40.07 15.87
CA LEU A 13 20.67 39.13 14.93
C LEU A 13 19.60 38.12 14.50
N LEU A 14 18.81 38.57 13.52
CA LEU A 14 18.03 37.69 12.66
C LEU A 14 19.01 36.89 11.81
N ILE A 15 19.28 35.64 12.19
CA ILE A 15 19.86 34.65 11.27
C ILE A 15 18.73 33.69 10.92
N ALA A 16 18.00 34.05 9.86
CA ALA A 16 17.12 33.15 9.15
C ALA A 16 17.96 32.10 8.42
N ALA A 17 18.36 31.05 9.14
CA ALA A 17 18.80 29.82 8.51
C ALA A 17 17.56 28.98 8.19
N VAL A 18 16.84 29.35 7.13
CA VAL A 18 15.98 28.42 6.40
C VAL A 18 16.89 27.42 5.70
N GLY A 19 17.42 26.49 6.49
CA GLY A 19 17.85 25.21 5.98
C GLY A 19 16.58 24.49 5.56
N SER A 20 16.19 24.66 4.29
CA SER A 20 15.34 23.72 3.58
C SER A 20 16.10 22.41 3.48
N GLY A 21 16.26 21.74 4.62
CA GLY A 21 16.51 20.32 4.66
C GLY A 21 15.29 19.72 4.01
N SER A 22 15.41 19.41 2.73
CA SER A 22 14.53 18.48 2.05
C SER A 22 14.50 17.25 2.93
N THR A 23 13.48 17.16 3.78
CA THR A 23 13.09 15.89 4.34
C THR A 23 12.78 15.06 3.11
N ALA A 24 13.75 14.26 2.69
CA ALA A 24 13.50 13.10 1.87
C ALA A 24 12.56 12.28 2.75
N ILE A 25 11.26 12.59 2.65
CA ILE A 25 10.21 11.67 2.97
C ILE A 25 10.52 10.56 1.98
N ALA A 26 11.26 9.55 2.46
CA ALA A 26 11.18 8.23 1.92
C ALA A 26 9.68 7.95 1.96
N ARG A 27 9.00 8.22 0.85
CA ARG A 27 7.69 7.67 0.60
C ARG A 27 7.96 6.19 0.76
N ALA A 28 7.57 5.63 1.90
CA ALA A 28 7.39 4.21 2.03
C ALA A 28 6.48 3.89 0.87
N GLU A 29 7.05 3.33 -0.20
CA GLU A 29 6.29 2.98 -1.38
C GLU A 29 5.26 2.01 -0.85
N ALA A 30 4.00 2.45 -0.78
CA ALA A 30 2.94 1.65 -0.21
C ALA A 30 3.03 0.29 -0.89
N PRO A 31 3.01 -0.83 -0.13
CA PRO A 31 3.23 -2.16 -0.71
C PRO A 31 2.29 -2.29 -1.91
N ARG A 32 2.87 -2.32 -3.11
CA ARG A 32 2.10 -2.34 -4.34
C ARG A 32 1.29 -3.61 -4.30
N THR A 33 0.00 -3.45 -4.05
CA THR A 33 -0.94 -4.57 -4.01
C THR A 33 -1.24 -4.89 -5.45
N PHE A 34 -0.56 -5.89 -5.99
CA PHE A 34 -0.80 -6.33 -7.33
C PHE A 34 -2.20 -6.95 -7.42
N LEU A 35 -2.92 -6.60 -8.48
CA LEU A 35 -4.22 -7.18 -8.81
C LEU A 35 -4.04 -8.23 -9.90
N GLY A 36 -4.89 -9.24 -9.87
CA GLY A 36 -4.82 -10.36 -10.79
C GLY A 36 -6.08 -11.20 -10.76
N ALA A 37 -6.02 -12.33 -11.46
CA ALA A 37 -7.11 -13.28 -11.53
C ALA A 37 -7.00 -14.31 -10.42
N CYS A 38 -8.09 -14.45 -9.66
CA CYS A 38 -8.28 -15.48 -8.66
C CYS A 38 -9.07 -16.64 -9.25
N TYR A 39 -8.58 -17.86 -9.07
CA TYR A 39 -9.26 -19.06 -9.48
C TYR A 39 -9.51 -19.92 -8.24
N CYS A 40 -10.78 -20.22 -7.95
CA CYS A 40 -11.14 -21.14 -6.88
C CYS A 40 -11.85 -22.37 -7.48
N ARG A 41 -11.50 -23.56 -7.01
CA ARG A 41 -12.10 -24.83 -7.41
C ARG A 41 -12.96 -25.39 -6.29
N ALA A 42 -14.19 -25.78 -6.61
CA ALA A 42 -15.08 -26.51 -5.71
C ALA A 42 -15.70 -27.69 -6.47
N GLY A 43 -15.36 -28.91 -6.06
CA GLY A 43 -15.54 -30.15 -6.81
C GLY A 43 -14.98 -30.02 -8.23
N GLU A 44 -15.84 -30.30 -9.20
CA GLU A 44 -15.50 -30.22 -10.63
C GLU A 44 -15.63 -28.80 -11.22
N THR A 45 -16.06 -27.81 -10.42
CA THR A 45 -16.30 -26.44 -10.91
C THR A 45 -15.11 -25.54 -10.62
N LEU A 46 -14.53 -24.95 -11.68
CA LEU A 46 -13.53 -23.88 -11.57
C LEU A 46 -14.20 -22.52 -11.79
N SER A 47 -14.17 -21.66 -10.77
CA SER A 47 -14.65 -20.28 -10.84
C SER A 47 -13.47 -19.31 -10.93
N CYS A 48 -13.61 -18.24 -11.70
CA CYS A 48 -12.61 -17.18 -11.78
C CYS A 48 -13.18 -15.80 -11.43
N THR A 49 -12.40 -14.97 -10.74
CA THR A 49 -12.72 -13.56 -10.42
C THR A 49 -11.52 -12.66 -10.69
N ASN A 50 -11.74 -11.57 -11.43
CA ASN A 50 -10.71 -10.58 -11.78
C ASN A 50 -10.43 -9.60 -10.64
N ASP A 51 -9.36 -8.84 -10.80
CA ASP A 51 -9.04 -7.63 -10.03
C ASP A 51 -8.96 -7.86 -8.52
N LEU A 52 -8.52 -9.06 -8.12
CA LEU A 52 -8.27 -9.41 -6.73
C LEU A 52 -6.78 -9.38 -6.43
N SER A 53 -6.43 -8.92 -5.24
CA SER A 53 -5.11 -9.19 -4.68
C SER A 53 -5.00 -10.68 -4.32
N GLU A 54 -3.77 -11.22 -4.25
CA GLU A 54 -3.55 -12.61 -3.83
C GLU A 54 -4.15 -12.89 -2.44
N ARG A 55 -3.99 -11.94 -1.51
CA ARG A 55 -4.54 -12.05 -0.15
C ARG A 55 -6.07 -12.15 -0.17
N ASP A 56 -6.73 -11.30 -0.97
CA ASP A 56 -8.18 -11.29 -1.04
C ASP A 56 -8.71 -12.51 -1.80
N CYS A 57 -7.96 -13.02 -2.78
CA CYS A 57 -8.22 -14.29 -3.43
C CYS A 57 -8.23 -15.45 -2.43
N ARG A 58 -7.13 -15.60 -1.67
CA ARG A 58 -7.02 -16.64 -0.64
C ARG A 58 -8.18 -16.57 0.35
N ARG A 59 -8.40 -15.41 0.96
CA ARG A 59 -9.50 -15.21 1.92
C ARG A 59 -10.84 -15.63 1.34
N ARG A 60 -11.14 -15.22 0.10
CA ARG A 60 -12.40 -15.57 -0.57
C ARG A 60 -12.53 -17.06 -0.81
N CYS A 61 -11.50 -17.73 -1.31
CA CYS A 61 -11.56 -19.17 -1.57
C CYS A 61 -11.65 -19.98 -0.25
N ASP A 62 -10.98 -19.52 0.81
CA ASP A 62 -11.07 -20.09 2.16
C ASP A 62 -12.49 -19.94 2.73
N GLU A 63 -13.08 -18.74 2.65
CA GLU A 63 -14.46 -18.47 3.09
C GLU A 63 -15.51 -19.27 2.29
N ALA A 64 -15.23 -19.52 1.01
CA ALA A 64 -16.07 -20.33 0.12
C ALA A 64 -15.82 -21.84 0.26
N LEU A 65 -14.92 -22.28 1.14
CA LEU A 65 -14.56 -23.69 1.36
C LEU A 65 -14.17 -24.41 0.05
N CYS A 66 -13.37 -23.74 -0.79
CA CYS A 66 -12.88 -24.31 -2.03
C CYS A 66 -11.84 -25.42 -1.77
N ASP A 67 -11.82 -26.44 -2.62
CA ASP A 67 -10.85 -27.54 -2.52
C ASP A 67 -9.43 -27.09 -2.89
N ASP A 68 -9.33 -26.18 -3.85
CA ASP A 68 -8.05 -25.64 -4.34
C ASP A 68 -8.24 -24.21 -4.84
N TRP A 69 -7.14 -23.44 -4.88
CA TRP A 69 -7.12 -22.11 -5.46
C TRP A 69 -5.75 -21.71 -5.98
N PHE A 70 -5.75 -20.83 -6.99
CA PHE A 70 -4.53 -20.19 -7.47
C PHE A 70 -4.79 -18.75 -7.91
N TRP A 71 -3.74 -17.93 -7.85
CA TRP A 71 -3.78 -16.53 -8.23
C TRP A 71 -2.75 -16.23 -9.32
N LYS A 72 -3.14 -15.42 -10.30
CA LYS A 72 -2.27 -14.99 -11.40
C LYS A 72 -2.16 -13.47 -11.42
N GLU A 73 -0.97 -12.98 -11.08
CA GLU A 73 -0.65 -11.56 -11.08
C GLU A 73 -0.88 -10.91 -12.46
N ARG A 74 -1.55 -9.75 -12.48
CA ARG A 74 -1.69 -8.85 -13.64
C ARG A 74 -2.29 -9.50 -14.89
N LEU A 75 -2.91 -10.65 -14.74
CA LEU A 75 -3.62 -11.36 -15.80
C LEU A 75 -5.11 -11.36 -15.49
N PRO A 76 -5.97 -11.22 -16.51
CA PRO A 76 -7.40 -11.43 -16.34
C PRO A 76 -7.72 -12.93 -16.23
N CYS A 77 -8.95 -13.22 -15.86
CA CYS A 77 -9.55 -14.53 -15.94
C CYS A 77 -9.44 -15.04 -17.37
N TRP A 78 -8.79 -16.18 -17.50
CA TRP A 78 -8.52 -16.82 -18.76
C TRP A 78 -9.28 -18.13 -18.81
N ASN A 79 -10.17 -18.25 -19.79
CA ASN A 79 -10.82 -19.51 -20.11
C ASN A 79 -9.90 -20.24 -21.09
N TRP A 80 -9.38 -21.40 -20.72
CA TRP A 80 -8.42 -22.20 -21.50
C TRP A 80 -8.97 -22.76 -22.84
N GLY A 81 -10.10 -22.26 -23.34
CA GLY A 81 -10.60 -22.64 -24.66
C GLY A 81 -10.10 -21.67 -25.71
N TYR A 82 -8.95 -21.95 -26.35
CA TYR A 82 -8.61 -21.66 -27.75
C TYR A 82 -7.15 -22.05 -28.00
N GLY A 83 -6.96 -23.27 -28.49
CA GLY A 83 -5.71 -23.80 -29.02
C GLY A 83 -6.03 -25.20 -29.56
N GLY A 84 -6.31 -25.27 -30.87
CA GLY A 84 -6.84 -26.45 -31.55
C GLY A 84 -5.96 -27.69 -31.53
#